data_AF-A0A4R5VGZ8-F1
#
_entry.id   AF-A0A4R5VGZ8-F1
#
_cell.length_a   1.000
_cell.length_b   1.000
_cell.length_c   1.000
_cell.angle_alpha   90.00
_cell.angle_beta   90.00
_cell.angle_gamma   90.00
#
_symmetry.space_group_name_H-M   'P 1'
#
loop_
_entity.id
_entity.type
_entity.pdbx_description
1 polymer ?
#
loop_
_entity_poly.entity_id
_entity_poly.type
_entity_poly.pdbx_seq_one_letter_code
_entity_poly.pdbx_strand_id
1 'polypeptide(L)'
;MMRNFSILLSICCIVACRASNKEFQVIQVSGTDPTEITLSQIANTIEKVQLETRKESFIGNVSDILTFRDYILTIDKVAGVLVFDKTGRFLQIVGSKGDGPGQYASVIYHAAIDKEKGLIYLASGNKLLVFSDTFSFLKEKKFPFLIQYLFVNQGNLHALSKDLGKPHEDGIISTTQIFKLDPNLEIMDNVVFRKKISKKGTIAGYAFKHFYSDDLGGQFFYLPELTSEGFLRDTLYQMNEEKFLPFAKLAFDVPVSIDERGFQSVLLLNIFKSKSYIFAEFDLDFQRHIFLYNLITKKGFTVKEGFTLESGNKVTLRPLDPSKDTYYYIEESEFQDAKTEEKNPIIGIVELKKNLVCCE
;
A
#
# COMPACT_ATOMS: atom_id res chain seq x y z
N MET A 1 -48.72 63.05 11.53
CA MET A 1 -48.71 62.08 12.64
C MET A 1 -48.16 60.77 12.07
N MET A 2 -47.08 60.28 12.70
CA MET A 2 -46.40 58.97 12.56
C MET A 2 -45.58 58.66 11.28
N ARG A 3 -44.27 58.45 11.54
CA ARG A 3 -43.18 58.01 10.65
C ARG A 3 -43.30 56.50 10.40
N ASN A 4 -43.29 56.06 9.14
CA ASN A 4 -43.16 54.64 8.80
C ASN A 4 -41.71 54.19 8.96
N PHE A 5 -41.43 53.39 9.99
CA PHE A 5 -40.17 52.66 10.18
C PHE A 5 -40.30 51.30 9.47
N SER A 6 -39.64 51.12 8.32
CA SER A 6 -39.45 49.80 7.74
C SER A 6 -38.28 49.11 8.44
N ILE A 7 -38.58 48.11 9.27
CA ILE A 7 -37.59 47.23 9.88
C ILE A 7 -37.26 46.15 8.84
N LEU A 8 -36.06 46.24 8.26
CA LEU A 8 -35.52 45.23 7.36
C LEU A 8 -35.12 44.01 8.19
N LEU A 9 -35.98 43.00 8.26
CA LEU A 9 -35.71 41.74 8.94
C LEU A 9 -34.70 40.94 8.09
N SER A 10 -33.42 41.11 8.39
CA SER A 10 -32.34 40.33 7.80
C SER A 10 -32.50 38.86 8.20
N ILE A 11 -32.96 38.04 7.27
CA ILE A 11 -33.03 36.59 7.37
C ILE A 11 -31.58 36.09 7.37
N CYS A 12 -31.03 35.89 8.57
CA CYS A 12 -29.78 35.19 8.75
C CYS A 12 -30.03 33.71 8.44
N CYS A 13 -29.79 33.32 7.19
CA CYS A 13 -29.74 31.92 6.78
C CYS A 13 -28.59 31.24 7.51
N ILE A 14 -28.91 30.61 8.64
CA ILE A 14 -28.03 29.66 9.31
C ILE A 14 -27.95 28.45 8.37
N VAL A 15 -27.01 28.48 7.44
CA VAL A 15 -26.59 27.27 6.73
C VAL A 15 -25.84 26.44 7.77
N ALA A 16 -26.61 25.64 8.52
CA ALA A 16 -26.05 24.60 9.36
C ALA A 16 -25.33 23.63 8.43
N CYS A 17 -24.01 23.72 8.40
CA CYS A 17 -23.16 22.73 7.77
C CYS A 17 -23.47 21.39 8.45
N ARG A 18 -24.22 20.51 7.78
CA ARG A 18 -24.35 19.12 8.21
C ARG A 18 -22.99 18.46 7.97
N ALA A 19 -22.06 18.61 8.91
CA ALA A 19 -20.99 17.65 9.05
C ALA A 19 -21.68 16.31 9.31
N SER A 20 -21.71 15.41 8.31
CA SER A 20 -22.19 14.06 8.55
C SER A 20 -21.24 13.45 9.57
N ASN A 21 -21.69 13.26 10.80
CA ASN A 21 -21.00 12.42 11.77
C ASN A 21 -21.02 11.00 11.19
N LYS A 22 -20.02 10.66 10.38
CA LYS A 22 -19.74 9.28 10.03
C LYS A 22 -19.34 8.60 11.34
N GLU A 23 -20.17 7.70 11.84
CA GLU A 23 -19.84 6.91 13.03
C GLU A 23 -18.51 6.19 12.81
N PHE A 24 -17.64 6.27 13.81
CA PHE A 24 -16.38 5.56 13.82
C PHE A 24 -16.65 4.06 13.86
N GLN A 25 -16.22 3.34 12.83
CA GLN A 25 -16.49 1.91 12.73
C GLN A 25 -15.42 1.08 13.46
N VAL A 26 -15.88 0.16 14.30
CA VAL A 26 -15.05 -0.88 14.91
C VAL A 26 -15.38 -2.19 14.21
N ILE A 27 -14.38 -2.79 13.58
CA ILE A 27 -14.51 -4.03 12.82
C ILE A 27 -13.88 -5.14 13.65
N GLN A 28 -14.67 -6.13 14.03
CA GLN A 28 -14.17 -7.30 14.73
C GLN A 28 -13.35 -8.15 13.76
N VAL A 29 -12.16 -8.56 14.20
CA VAL A 29 -11.27 -9.45 13.47
C VAL A 29 -11.17 -10.74 14.25
N SER A 30 -11.79 -11.79 13.73
CA SER A 30 -11.65 -13.13 14.29
C SER A 30 -10.33 -13.73 13.84
N GLY A 31 -9.34 -13.72 14.73
CA GLY A 31 -7.97 -14.16 14.44
C GLY A 31 -7.76 -15.67 14.63
N THR A 32 -8.57 -16.33 15.46
CA THR A 32 -8.35 -17.73 15.89
C THR A 32 -9.09 -18.77 15.07
N ASP A 33 -10.07 -18.36 14.25
CA ASP A 33 -10.91 -19.26 13.46
C ASP A 33 -10.71 -19.02 11.96
N PRO A 34 -9.49 -19.31 11.42
CA PRO A 34 -9.24 -19.11 10.00
C PRO A 34 -10.11 -20.07 9.17
N THR A 35 -10.75 -19.51 8.16
CA THR A 35 -11.50 -20.26 7.14
C THR A 35 -10.58 -20.64 5.99
N GLU A 36 -10.84 -21.80 5.39
CA GLU A 36 -10.22 -22.16 4.12
C GLU A 36 -11.05 -21.60 2.97
N ILE A 37 -10.48 -20.66 2.22
CA ILE A 37 -11.13 -20.01 1.09
C ILE A 37 -10.26 -20.09 -0.14
N THR A 38 -10.82 -20.67 -1.19
CA THR A 38 -10.23 -20.67 -2.53
C THR A 38 -10.40 -19.29 -3.16
N LEU A 39 -9.42 -18.87 -3.96
CA LEU A 39 -9.47 -17.57 -4.63
C LEU A 39 -10.69 -17.46 -5.56
N SER A 40 -11.09 -18.55 -6.23
CA SER A 40 -12.24 -18.59 -7.13
C SER A 40 -13.59 -18.36 -6.43
N GLN A 41 -13.69 -18.64 -5.12
CA GLN A 41 -14.90 -18.34 -4.35
C GLN A 41 -15.14 -16.83 -4.22
N ILE A 42 -14.07 -16.03 -4.13
CA ILE A 42 -14.15 -14.59 -3.89
C ILE A 42 -13.92 -13.74 -5.14
N ALA A 43 -13.22 -14.29 -6.14
CA ALA A 43 -12.88 -13.60 -7.37
C ALA A 43 -14.07 -13.50 -8.34
N ASN A 44 -14.27 -12.32 -8.90
CA ASN A 44 -15.10 -12.08 -10.08
C ASN A 44 -14.36 -12.52 -11.35
N THR A 45 -13.08 -12.15 -11.46
CA THR A 45 -12.19 -12.55 -12.57
C THR A 45 -10.82 -12.90 -12.01
N ILE A 46 -10.13 -13.84 -12.67
CA ILE A 46 -8.75 -14.21 -12.42
C ILE A 46 -8.05 -14.32 -13.78
N GLU A 47 -7.09 -13.45 -14.03
CA GLU A 47 -6.19 -13.50 -15.18
C GLU A 47 -4.81 -13.93 -14.70
N LYS A 48 -4.19 -14.90 -15.36
CA LYS A 48 -2.83 -15.36 -15.04
C LYS A 48 -1.89 -15.01 -16.18
N VAL A 49 -0.78 -14.33 -15.87
CA VAL A 49 0.22 -13.90 -16.84
C VAL A 49 1.58 -14.50 -16.45
N GLN A 50 2.07 -15.44 -17.27
CA GLN A 50 3.41 -15.99 -17.11
C GLN A 50 4.42 -14.99 -17.67
N LEU A 51 5.32 -14.48 -16.82
CA LEU A 51 6.37 -13.57 -17.27
C LEU A 51 7.45 -14.35 -18.04
N GLU A 52 7.87 -13.81 -19.18
CA GLU A 52 8.93 -14.36 -20.03
C GLU A 52 10.23 -14.46 -19.24
N THR A 53 10.84 -15.63 -19.25
CA THR A 53 12.13 -15.89 -18.61
C THR A 53 13.22 -15.90 -19.67
N ARG A 54 14.15 -14.95 -19.57
CA ARG A 54 15.42 -14.95 -20.30
C ARG A 54 16.47 -14.22 -19.48
N LYS A 55 17.73 -14.29 -19.93
CA LYS A 55 18.89 -13.74 -19.21
C LYS A 55 18.70 -12.28 -18.75
N GLU A 56 18.08 -11.44 -19.58
CA GLU A 56 17.87 -10.02 -19.27
C GLU A 56 16.62 -9.75 -18.43
N SER A 57 15.72 -10.73 -18.28
CA SER A 57 14.44 -10.56 -17.60
C SER A 57 14.32 -11.36 -16.30
N PHE A 58 15.40 -11.98 -15.83
CA PHE A 58 15.37 -12.81 -14.62
C PHE A 58 14.94 -12.00 -13.39
N ILE A 59 13.90 -12.47 -12.71
CA ILE A 59 13.30 -11.86 -11.52
C ILE A 59 13.83 -12.57 -10.29
N GLY A 60 14.27 -11.82 -9.28
CA GLY A 60 14.89 -12.37 -8.07
C GLY A 60 14.12 -12.10 -6.78
N ASN A 61 13.65 -10.87 -6.56
CA ASN A 61 12.88 -10.49 -5.39
C ASN A 61 11.91 -9.36 -5.73
N VAL A 62 10.73 -9.73 -6.20
CA VAL A 62 9.66 -8.76 -6.47
C VAL A 62 9.16 -8.17 -5.15
N SER A 63 9.19 -6.84 -5.05
CA SER A 63 8.60 -6.08 -3.95
C SER A 63 7.29 -5.40 -4.32
N ASP A 64 7.02 -5.20 -5.62
CA ASP A 64 5.73 -4.65 -6.07
C ASP A 64 5.44 -4.96 -7.54
N ILE A 65 4.16 -4.89 -7.92
CA ILE A 65 3.67 -4.98 -9.29
C ILE A 65 2.80 -3.76 -9.58
N LEU A 66 3.09 -3.07 -10.67
CA LEU A 66 2.30 -1.94 -11.16
C LEU A 66 1.77 -2.23 -12.56
N THR A 67 0.60 -1.68 -12.88
CA THR A 67 0.06 -1.70 -14.24
C THR A 67 -0.09 -0.29 -14.80
N PHE A 68 0.29 -0.14 -16.06
CA PHE A 68 0.17 1.12 -16.77
C PHE A 68 -0.10 0.87 -18.25
N ARG A 69 -1.26 1.31 -18.74
CA ARG A 69 -1.77 0.97 -20.07
C ARG A 69 -1.80 -0.55 -20.24
N ASP A 70 -1.15 -1.09 -21.28
CA ASP A 70 -1.03 -2.52 -21.56
C ASP A 70 0.28 -3.13 -21.00
N TYR A 71 0.92 -2.46 -20.03
CA TYR A 71 2.19 -2.91 -19.45
C TYR A 71 2.04 -3.39 -18.01
N ILE A 72 2.79 -4.44 -17.69
CA ILE A 72 3.04 -4.91 -16.33
C ILE A 72 4.47 -4.52 -15.98
N LEU A 73 4.64 -3.80 -14.88
CA LEU A 73 5.93 -3.39 -14.36
C LEU A 73 6.21 -4.16 -13.06
N THR A 74 7.34 -4.87 -13.01
CA THR A 74 7.79 -5.53 -11.79
C THR A 74 8.84 -4.67 -11.11
N ILE A 75 8.63 -4.36 -9.82
CA ILE A 75 9.64 -3.70 -8.99
C ILE A 75 10.42 -4.79 -8.26
N ASP A 76 11.63 -5.06 -8.74
CA ASP A 76 12.51 -6.10 -8.24
C ASP A 76 13.74 -5.50 -7.53
N LYS A 77 14.07 -6.02 -6.36
CA LYS A 77 15.21 -5.51 -5.57
C LYS A 77 16.58 -5.82 -6.18
N VAL A 78 16.65 -6.83 -7.05
CA VAL A 78 17.88 -7.30 -7.69
C VAL A 78 17.98 -6.75 -9.12
N ALA A 79 16.97 -6.96 -9.95
CA ALA A 79 16.96 -6.61 -11.36
C ALA A 79 16.51 -5.17 -11.65
N GLY A 80 15.83 -4.51 -10.69
CA GLY A 80 15.30 -3.16 -10.87
C GLY A 80 13.88 -3.16 -11.39
N VAL A 81 13.56 -2.33 -12.38
CA VAL A 81 12.20 -2.22 -12.91
C VAL A 81 12.12 -2.85 -14.29
N LEU A 82 11.42 -3.97 -14.41
CA LEU A 82 11.25 -4.68 -15.67
C LEU A 82 9.85 -4.42 -16.22
N VAL A 83 9.77 -4.24 -17.55
CA VAL A 83 8.53 -3.98 -18.27
C VAL A 83 8.20 -5.19 -19.13
N PHE A 84 6.96 -5.66 -18.95
CA PHE A 84 6.36 -6.71 -19.75
C PHE A 84 5.11 -6.17 -20.43
N ASP A 85 4.75 -6.71 -21.60
CA ASP A 85 3.41 -6.50 -22.13
C ASP A 85 2.38 -7.36 -21.37
N LYS A 86 1.09 -7.12 -21.61
CA LYS A 86 -0.01 -7.87 -20.98
C LYS A 86 0.02 -9.39 -21.18
N THR A 87 0.75 -9.88 -22.17
CA THR A 87 0.90 -11.34 -22.40
C THR A 87 2.06 -11.94 -21.59
N GLY A 88 2.82 -11.10 -20.90
CA GLY A 88 3.98 -11.48 -20.11
C GLY A 88 5.29 -11.47 -20.89
N ARG A 89 5.30 -11.02 -22.15
CA ARG A 89 6.55 -10.90 -22.93
C ARG A 89 7.38 -9.72 -22.43
N PHE A 90 8.66 -9.95 -22.19
CA PHE A 90 9.58 -8.94 -21.71
C PHE A 90 9.91 -7.94 -22.82
N LEU A 91 9.85 -6.65 -22.47
CA LEU A 91 10.11 -5.55 -23.38
C LEU A 91 11.46 -4.89 -23.09
N GLN A 92 11.66 -4.42 -21.86
CA GLN A 92 12.87 -3.69 -21.45
C GLN A 92 12.97 -3.51 -19.93
N ILE A 93 14.12 -3.03 -19.47
CA ILE A 93 14.33 -2.51 -18.11
C ILE A 93 14.20 -0.99 -18.13
N VAL A 94 13.56 -0.41 -17.12
CA VAL A 94 13.49 1.06 -16.93
C VAL A 94 14.71 1.53 -16.14
N GLY A 95 15.56 2.33 -16.78
CA GLY A 95 16.81 2.79 -16.18
C GLY A 95 17.86 1.69 -16.03
N SER A 96 18.91 1.95 -15.24
CA SER A 96 19.94 0.96 -14.93
C SER A 96 20.58 1.23 -13.56
N LYS A 97 21.33 0.26 -13.03
CA LYS A 97 22.15 0.48 -11.83
C LYS A 97 23.30 1.45 -12.12
N GLY A 98 23.57 2.35 -11.18
CA GLY A 98 24.69 3.28 -11.24
C GLY A 98 24.35 4.67 -10.68
N ASP A 99 25.32 5.57 -10.71
CA ASP A 99 25.21 6.93 -10.17
C ASP A 99 24.93 8.01 -11.23
N GLY A 100 24.94 7.64 -12.52
CA GLY A 100 24.73 8.56 -13.63
C GLY A 100 23.29 9.07 -13.75
N PRO A 101 23.04 10.04 -14.65
CA PRO A 101 21.69 10.49 -14.97
C PRO A 101 20.80 9.33 -15.44
N GLY A 102 19.62 9.19 -14.84
CA GLY A 102 18.68 8.11 -15.17
C GLY A 102 19.02 6.75 -14.55
N GLN A 103 20.09 6.67 -13.76
CA GLN A 103 20.52 5.45 -13.06
C GLN A 103 20.15 5.47 -11.58
N TYR A 104 19.86 4.30 -11.02
CA TYR A 104 19.59 4.10 -9.60
C TYR A 104 20.80 3.48 -8.88
N ALA A 105 21.28 4.18 -7.86
CA ALA A 105 22.47 3.80 -7.08
C ALA A 105 22.18 2.73 -6.02
N SER A 106 20.90 2.58 -5.66
CA SER A 106 20.44 1.64 -4.64
C SER A 106 19.20 0.88 -5.14
N VAL A 107 18.73 -0.08 -4.35
CA VAL A 107 17.47 -0.78 -4.61
C VAL A 107 16.33 0.22 -4.81
N ILE A 108 15.38 -0.13 -5.67
CA ILE A 108 14.16 0.65 -5.79
C ILE A 108 13.31 0.35 -4.56
N TYR A 109 13.08 1.37 -3.73
CA TYR A 109 12.27 1.25 -2.52
C TYR A 109 10.78 1.24 -2.84
N HIS A 110 10.37 2.04 -3.83
CA HIS A 110 8.99 2.12 -4.29
C HIS A 110 8.91 2.75 -5.68
N ALA A 111 7.78 2.54 -6.35
CA ALA A 111 7.45 3.22 -7.59
C ALA A 111 6.00 3.70 -7.58
N ALA A 112 5.70 4.76 -8.32
CA ALA A 112 4.33 5.26 -8.50
C ALA A 112 4.11 5.70 -9.95
N ILE A 113 2.87 5.69 -10.40
CA ILE A 113 2.51 6.04 -11.77
C ILE A 113 1.41 7.09 -11.75
N ASP A 114 1.67 8.23 -12.38
CA ASP A 114 0.63 9.19 -12.74
C ASP A 114 0.07 8.78 -14.10
N LYS A 115 -1.05 8.05 -14.07
CA LYS A 115 -1.66 7.48 -15.28
C LYS A 115 -2.15 8.57 -16.25
N GLU A 116 -2.61 9.70 -15.72
CA GLU A 116 -3.14 10.82 -16.51
C GLU A 116 -2.01 11.56 -17.23
N LYS A 117 -0.89 11.81 -16.55
CA LYS A 117 0.28 12.48 -17.14
C LYS A 117 1.22 11.54 -17.90
N GLY A 118 1.04 10.24 -17.74
CA GLY A 118 1.94 9.23 -18.29
C GLY A 118 3.36 9.34 -17.70
N LEU A 119 3.46 9.53 -16.38
CA LEU A 119 4.75 9.65 -15.69
C LEU A 119 4.96 8.47 -14.74
N ILE A 120 6.16 7.92 -14.76
CA ILE A 120 6.59 6.84 -13.88
C ILE A 120 7.65 7.40 -12.93
N TYR A 121 7.42 7.25 -11.63
CA TYR A 121 8.30 7.74 -10.58
C TYR A 121 8.96 6.58 -9.87
N LEU A 122 10.29 6.60 -9.76
CA LEU A 122 11.07 5.58 -9.06
C LEU A 122 11.81 6.22 -7.88
N ALA A 123 11.65 5.65 -6.68
CA ALA A 123 12.41 6.01 -5.50
C ALA A 123 13.58 5.05 -5.29
N SER A 124 14.81 5.54 -5.44
CA SER A 124 16.05 4.81 -5.11
C SER A 124 16.75 5.54 -3.97
N GLY A 125 16.49 5.10 -2.74
CA GLY A 125 17.01 5.73 -1.53
C GLY A 125 16.49 7.17 -1.40
N ASN A 126 17.39 8.15 -1.50
CA ASN A 126 17.04 9.57 -1.48
C ASN A 126 16.94 10.20 -2.88
N LYS A 127 17.09 9.41 -3.94
CA LYS A 127 17.00 9.86 -5.34
C LYS A 127 15.62 9.50 -5.90
N LEU A 128 14.92 10.51 -6.42
CA LEU A 128 13.69 10.34 -7.18
C LEU A 128 13.99 10.48 -8.66
N LEU A 129 13.60 9.49 -9.45
CA LEU A 129 13.73 9.49 -10.91
C LEU A 129 12.35 9.55 -11.56
N VAL A 130 12.25 10.25 -12.69
CA VAL A 130 11.03 10.41 -13.48
C VAL A 130 11.27 9.90 -14.89
N PHE A 131 10.38 9.02 -15.35
CA PHE A 131 10.39 8.47 -16.69
C PHE A 131 9.07 8.78 -17.41
N SER A 132 9.12 8.84 -18.73
CA SER A 132 7.94 8.98 -19.59
C SER A 132 7.13 7.70 -19.65
N ASP A 133 5.98 7.79 -20.32
CA ASP A 133 5.11 6.68 -20.68
C ASP A 133 5.73 5.70 -21.70
N THR A 134 6.78 6.13 -22.38
CA THR A 134 7.66 5.31 -23.22
C THR A 134 8.94 4.86 -22.50
N PHE A 135 8.97 4.98 -21.17
CA PHE A 135 10.07 4.55 -20.30
C PHE A 135 11.40 5.29 -20.53
N SER A 136 11.35 6.45 -21.17
CA SER A 136 12.54 7.30 -21.38
C SER A 136 12.80 8.15 -20.15
N PHE A 137 14.06 8.27 -19.74
CA PHE A 137 14.43 9.13 -18.61
C PHE A 137 14.09 10.60 -18.93
N LEU A 138 13.45 11.29 -17.98
CA LEU A 138 13.08 12.69 -18.10
C LEU A 138 13.90 13.58 -17.17
N LYS A 139 13.94 13.25 -15.88
CA LYS A 139 14.64 14.03 -14.86
C LYS A 139 14.81 13.26 -13.55
N GLU A 140 15.67 13.78 -12.69
CA GLU A 140 15.90 13.25 -11.36
C GLU A 140 16.12 14.37 -10.34
N LYS A 141 15.91 14.06 -9.07
CA LYS A 141 16.27 14.94 -7.95
C LYS A 141 16.69 14.13 -6.73
N LYS A 142 17.72 14.60 -6.03
CA LYS A 142 18.11 14.07 -4.72
C LYS A 142 17.46 14.89 -3.61
N PHE A 143 17.00 14.20 -2.57
CA PHE A 143 16.41 14.77 -1.38
C PHE A 143 17.34 14.56 -0.17
N PRO A 144 17.24 15.41 0.87
CA PRO A 144 17.99 15.22 2.11
C PRO A 144 17.40 14.12 3.02
N PHE A 145 16.48 13.30 2.50
CA PHE A 145 15.78 12.23 3.22
C PHE A 145 15.56 11.02 2.31
N LEU A 146 15.36 9.85 2.90
CA LEU A 146 15.00 8.63 2.17
C LEU A 146 13.53 8.68 1.74
N ILE A 147 13.25 8.30 0.51
CA ILE A 147 11.89 8.16 -0.02
C ILE A 147 11.49 6.70 0.13
N GLN A 148 10.60 6.42 1.08
CA GLN A 148 10.20 5.05 1.40
C GLN A 148 8.97 4.60 0.63
N TYR A 149 8.12 5.54 0.23
CA TYR A 149 6.89 5.26 -0.48
C TYR A 149 6.48 6.46 -1.33
N LEU A 150 5.89 6.19 -2.49
CA LEU A 150 5.41 7.19 -3.43
C LEU A 150 3.93 6.91 -3.73
N PHE A 151 3.13 7.97 -3.86
CA PHE A 151 1.78 7.86 -4.39
C PHE A 151 1.40 9.11 -5.15
N VAL A 152 0.49 8.96 -6.11
CA VAL A 152 -0.05 10.08 -6.89
C VAL A 152 -1.48 10.31 -6.44
N ASN A 153 -1.82 11.57 -6.14
CA ASN A 153 -3.17 11.94 -5.80
C ASN A 153 -3.55 13.26 -6.46
N GLN A 154 -4.71 13.29 -7.14
CA GLN A 154 -5.21 14.48 -7.84
C GLN A 154 -4.13 15.13 -8.73
N GLY A 155 -3.34 14.29 -9.43
CA GLY A 155 -2.24 14.72 -10.30
C GLY A 155 -1.01 15.28 -9.57
N ASN A 156 -0.92 15.19 -8.25
CA ASN A 156 0.25 15.59 -7.48
C ASN A 156 0.99 14.36 -6.96
N LEU A 157 2.32 14.38 -7.09
CA LEU A 157 3.18 13.35 -6.52
C LEU A 157 3.40 13.62 -5.04
N HIS A 158 3.33 12.56 -4.24
CA HIS A 158 3.62 12.61 -2.82
C HIS A 158 4.72 11.60 -2.47
N ALA A 159 5.66 12.03 -1.63
CA ALA A 159 6.75 11.21 -1.12
C ALA A 159 6.63 11.05 0.39
N LEU A 160 6.53 9.81 0.87
CA LEU A 160 6.54 9.49 2.29
C LEU A 160 7.97 9.17 2.73
N SER A 161 8.40 9.81 3.81
CA SER A 161 9.69 9.57 4.44
C SER A 161 9.52 9.34 5.94
N LYS A 162 10.22 8.34 6.47
CA LYS A 162 10.40 8.16 7.91
C LYS A 162 11.82 8.59 8.28
N ASP A 163 11.92 9.74 8.96
CA ASP A 163 13.13 10.16 9.65
C ASP A 163 13.32 9.26 10.87
N LEU A 164 14.42 8.49 10.88
CA LEU A 164 14.76 7.55 11.95
C LEU A 164 15.31 8.25 13.20
N GLY A 165 15.49 9.57 13.16
CA GLY A 165 15.25 10.40 14.32
C GLY A 165 16.46 11.07 14.96
N LYS A 166 16.13 12.13 15.70
CA LYS A 166 17.06 12.94 16.49
C LYS A 166 17.07 12.45 17.94
N PRO A 167 18.22 12.52 18.65
CA PRO A 167 18.26 12.26 20.08
C PRO A 167 17.29 13.17 20.86
N HIS A 168 16.60 12.59 21.85
CA HIS A 168 15.72 13.26 22.81
C HIS A 168 15.98 12.67 24.20
N GLU A 169 15.63 13.40 25.27
CA GLU A 169 15.85 12.96 26.66
C GLU A 169 15.25 11.55 26.92
N ASP A 170 14.06 11.30 26.36
CA ASP A 170 13.32 10.03 26.51
C ASP A 170 13.62 8.95 25.44
N GLY A 171 14.54 9.19 24.49
CA GLY A 171 14.89 8.23 23.44
C GLY A 171 15.19 8.85 22.08
N ILE A 172 14.77 8.20 21.00
CA ILE A 172 14.92 8.70 19.62
C ILE A 172 13.55 9.09 19.09
N ILE A 173 13.40 10.35 18.66
CA ILE A 173 12.17 10.82 18.01
C ILE A 173 12.22 10.47 16.54
N SER A 174 11.43 9.48 16.12
CA SER A 174 11.16 9.23 14.70
C SER A 174 9.95 10.02 14.23
N THR A 175 10.04 10.61 13.03
CA THR A 175 8.92 11.34 12.41
C THR A 175 8.66 10.79 11.02
N THR A 176 7.40 10.49 10.71
CA THR A 176 6.95 10.18 9.36
C THR A 176 6.28 11.39 8.76
N GLN A 177 6.77 11.83 7.60
CA GLN A 177 6.27 12.98 6.86
C GLN A 177 5.85 12.56 5.46
N ILE A 178 4.87 13.26 4.93
CA ILE A 178 4.42 13.13 3.54
C ILE A 178 4.67 14.49 2.89
N PHE A 179 5.54 14.51 1.87
CA PHE A 179 5.89 15.71 1.11
C PHE A 179 5.09 15.73 -0.19
N LYS A 180 4.38 16.83 -0.45
CA LYS A 180 3.75 17.08 -1.74
C LYS A 180 4.76 17.74 -2.67
N LEU A 181 4.94 17.18 -3.86
CA LEU A 181 5.91 17.63 -4.84
C LEU A 181 5.24 18.26 -6.05
N ASP A 182 5.80 19.37 -6.54
CA ASP A 182 5.39 19.99 -7.79
C ASP A 182 5.92 19.19 -9.01
N PRO A 183 5.52 19.54 -10.25
CA PRO A 183 6.05 18.88 -11.44
C PRO A 183 7.57 18.97 -11.60
N ASN A 184 8.25 19.96 -11.01
CA ASN A 184 9.71 20.12 -11.01
C ASN A 184 10.40 19.39 -9.85
N LEU A 185 9.64 18.62 -9.05
CA LEU A 185 10.10 17.92 -7.85
C LEU A 185 10.48 18.86 -6.70
N GLU A 186 10.00 20.10 -6.72
CA GLU A 186 10.09 21.02 -5.58
C GLU A 186 9.04 20.67 -4.52
N ILE A 187 9.43 20.77 -3.26
CA ILE A 187 8.51 20.54 -2.14
C ILE A 187 7.56 21.73 -2.06
N MET A 188 6.28 21.48 -2.30
CA MET A 188 5.23 22.50 -2.17
C MET A 188 4.77 22.64 -0.73
N ASP A 189 4.62 21.49 -0.06
CA ASP A 189 4.07 21.39 1.29
C ASP A 189 4.44 20.03 1.91
N ASN A 190 4.27 19.90 3.23
CA ASN A 190 4.46 18.66 3.94
C ASN A 190 3.52 18.50 5.15
N VAL A 191 3.04 17.28 5.35
CA VAL A 191 2.22 16.92 6.51
C VAL A 191 2.95 15.90 7.37
N VAL A 192 2.92 16.08 8.69
CA VAL A 192 3.42 15.10 9.65
C VAL A 192 2.35 14.04 9.87
N PHE A 193 2.59 12.82 9.38
CA PHE A 193 1.67 11.70 9.57
C PHE A 193 1.81 11.07 10.97
N ARG A 194 3.04 10.90 11.46
CA ARG A 194 3.31 10.28 12.77
C ARG A 194 4.56 10.84 13.41
N LYS A 195 4.51 11.11 14.70
CA LYS A 195 5.69 11.34 15.55
C LYS A 195 5.70 10.27 16.65
N LYS A 196 6.85 9.61 16.86
CA LYS A 196 7.01 8.55 17.85
C LYS A 196 8.34 8.73 18.58
N ILE A 197 8.33 8.50 19.89
CA ILE A 197 9.54 8.32 20.69
C ILE A 197 9.75 6.82 20.85
N SER A 198 10.90 6.31 20.45
CA SER A 198 11.31 4.93 20.69
C SER A 198 12.53 4.88 21.60
N LYS A 199 12.50 3.99 22.59
CA LYS A 199 13.73 3.53 23.26
C LYS A 199 14.52 2.70 22.24
N LYS A 200 15.87 2.75 22.27
CA LYS A 200 16.73 2.02 21.31
C LYS A 200 16.20 0.59 21.10
N GLY A 201 15.95 0.19 19.85
CA GLY A 201 15.28 -1.06 19.53
C GLY A 201 15.48 -1.49 18.08
N THR A 202 15.18 -2.76 17.84
CA THR A 202 15.45 -3.55 16.63
C THR A 202 14.88 -2.94 15.35
N ILE A 203 15.63 -3.04 14.25
CA ILE A 203 15.14 -2.71 12.91
C ILE A 203 14.36 -3.93 12.39
N ALA A 204 13.04 -3.79 12.26
CA ALA A 204 12.20 -4.76 11.58
C ALA A 204 11.86 -4.27 10.17
N GLY A 205 12.06 -5.14 9.18
CA GLY A 205 11.80 -4.87 7.77
C GLY A 205 10.69 -5.76 7.24
N TYR A 206 9.84 -5.20 6.39
CA TYR A 206 8.83 -5.94 5.66
C TYR A 206 8.79 -5.44 4.22
N ALA A 207 8.68 -6.35 3.25
CA ALA A 207 8.84 -6.02 1.84
C ALA A 207 7.62 -5.30 1.26
N PHE A 208 6.41 -5.71 1.63
CA PHE A 208 5.16 -5.16 1.09
C PHE A 208 4.54 -4.18 2.10
N LYS A 209 4.87 -2.89 1.99
CA LYS A 209 4.33 -1.86 2.89
C LYS A 209 3.27 -1.03 2.17
N HIS A 210 2.00 -1.30 2.41
CA HIS A 210 0.88 -0.56 1.84
C HIS A 210 0.51 0.62 2.73
N PHE A 211 1.36 1.65 2.73
CA PHE A 211 1.14 2.82 3.57
C PHE A 211 -0.07 3.66 3.15
N TYR A 212 -0.42 3.56 1.87
CA TYR A 212 -1.45 4.35 1.22
C TYR A 212 -2.32 3.43 0.37
N SER A 213 -3.61 3.74 0.35
CA SER A 213 -4.57 3.22 -0.61
C SER A 213 -5.66 4.27 -0.83
N ASP A 214 -6.20 4.36 -2.03
CA ASP A 214 -7.25 5.32 -2.34
C ASP A 214 -8.32 4.75 -3.26
N ASP A 215 -9.50 5.33 -3.15
CA ASP A 215 -10.62 5.08 -4.02
C ASP A 215 -11.45 6.35 -4.20
N LEU A 216 -12.62 6.22 -4.83
CA LEU A 216 -13.55 7.35 -5.02
C LEU A 216 -14.04 7.98 -3.70
N GLY A 217 -13.90 7.27 -2.58
CA GLY A 217 -14.31 7.70 -1.24
C GLY A 217 -13.22 8.41 -0.44
N GLY A 218 -11.97 8.43 -0.91
CA GLY A 218 -10.88 9.23 -0.34
C GLY A 218 -9.54 8.51 -0.25
N GLN A 219 -8.64 9.08 0.54
CA GLN A 219 -7.29 8.58 0.76
C GLN A 219 -7.17 7.93 2.14
N PHE A 220 -6.60 6.73 2.20
CA PHE A 220 -6.50 5.93 3.40
C PHE A 220 -5.04 5.58 3.70
N PHE A 221 -4.68 5.66 4.98
CA PHE A 221 -3.31 5.52 5.44
C PHE A 221 -3.19 4.58 6.62
N TYR A 222 -2.18 3.71 6.54
CA TYR A 222 -1.78 2.83 7.64
C TYR A 222 -0.27 2.71 7.67
N LEU A 223 0.36 3.08 8.78
CA LEU A 223 1.79 2.84 8.97
C LEU A 223 1.99 1.68 9.95
N PRO A 224 2.42 0.49 9.47
CA PRO A 224 2.76 -0.63 10.34
C PRO A 224 3.82 -0.22 11.34
N GLU A 225 3.67 -0.75 12.55
CA GLU A 225 4.69 -0.69 13.58
C GLU A 225 5.18 -2.10 13.83
N LEU A 226 6.40 -2.36 13.38
CA LEU A 226 7.01 -3.69 13.42
C LEU A 226 7.97 -3.85 14.60
N THR A 227 8.12 -2.80 15.41
CA THR A 227 8.83 -2.83 16.69
C THR A 227 7.85 -3.14 17.81
N SER A 228 8.36 -3.78 18.85
CA SER A 228 7.58 -4.18 20.02
C SER A 228 6.98 -2.97 20.74
N GLU A 229 5.65 -2.87 20.73
CA GLU A 229 4.87 -1.90 21.51
C GLU A 229 3.91 -2.65 22.44
N GLY A 230 3.60 -2.09 23.61
CA GLY A 230 2.61 -2.66 24.55
C GLY A 230 1.16 -2.58 24.07
N PHE A 231 0.93 -2.13 22.83
CA PHE A 231 -0.37 -2.03 22.19
C PHE A 231 -0.22 -2.22 20.69
N LEU A 232 -1.31 -2.61 20.02
CA LEU A 232 -1.35 -2.75 18.57
C LEU A 232 -1.83 -1.45 17.92
N ARG A 233 -1.15 -1.04 16.85
CA ARG A 233 -1.63 0.04 15.98
C ARG A 233 -2.56 -0.56 14.94
N ASP A 234 -3.84 -0.54 15.25
CA ASP A 234 -4.91 -1.28 14.56
C ASP A 234 -5.93 -0.38 13.84
N THR A 235 -5.55 0.87 13.58
CA THR A 235 -6.44 1.89 13.03
C THR A 235 -6.01 2.28 11.62
N LEU A 236 -6.94 2.19 10.67
CA LEU A 236 -6.84 2.79 9.35
C LEU A 236 -7.31 4.25 9.44
N TYR A 237 -6.53 5.18 8.89
CA TYR A 237 -6.84 6.60 8.90
C TYR A 237 -7.30 7.07 7.53
N GLN A 238 -8.22 8.03 7.47
CA GLN A 238 -8.57 8.76 6.27
C GLN A 238 -7.98 10.18 6.33
N MET A 239 -7.39 10.65 5.24
CA MET A 239 -6.89 12.03 5.16
C MET A 239 -8.00 12.98 4.70
N ASN A 240 -8.18 14.09 5.42
CA ASN A 240 -9.10 15.18 5.09
C ASN A 240 -8.43 16.52 5.45
N GLU A 241 -8.25 17.42 4.48
CA GLU A 241 -7.62 18.75 4.68
C GLU A 241 -6.36 18.66 5.56
N GLU A 242 -5.41 17.79 5.19
CA GLU A 242 -4.13 17.56 5.89
C GLU A 242 -4.24 16.95 7.30
N LYS A 243 -5.44 16.58 7.75
CA LYS A 243 -5.67 15.86 9.00
C LYS A 243 -5.93 14.39 8.74
N PHE A 244 -5.41 13.54 9.62
CA PHE A 244 -5.66 12.10 9.60
C PHE A 244 -6.72 11.75 10.63
N LEU A 245 -7.91 11.43 10.16
CA LEU A 245 -9.04 11.05 11.00
C LEU A 245 -9.15 9.52 11.03
N PRO A 246 -9.38 8.90 12.21
CA PRO A 246 -9.64 7.47 12.28
C PRO A 246 -10.83 7.07 11.39
N PHE A 247 -10.60 6.16 10.45
CA PHE A 247 -11.65 5.67 9.55
C PHE A 247 -12.25 4.35 10.03
N ALA A 248 -11.39 3.41 10.43
CA ALA A 248 -11.79 2.11 10.96
C ALA A 248 -10.75 1.61 11.95
N LYS A 249 -11.21 1.03 13.07
CA LYS A 249 -10.36 0.27 14.00
C LYS A 249 -10.66 -1.21 13.89
N LEU A 250 -9.61 -2.01 13.78
CA LEU A 250 -9.67 -3.46 13.81
C LEU A 250 -9.55 -3.94 15.26
N ALA A 251 -10.63 -4.51 15.78
CA ALA A 251 -10.66 -5.09 17.12
C ALA A 251 -10.40 -6.60 17.00
N PHE A 252 -9.17 -7.00 17.32
CA PHE A 252 -8.79 -8.41 17.34
C PHE A 252 -9.36 -9.10 18.57
N ASP A 253 -9.92 -10.30 18.40
CA ASP A 253 -10.40 -11.16 19.48
C ASP A 253 -9.28 -11.90 20.24
N VAL A 254 -8.04 -11.73 19.79
CA VAL A 254 -6.82 -12.26 20.42
C VAL A 254 -6.13 -11.22 21.30
N PRO A 255 -5.61 -11.63 22.48
CA PRO A 255 -4.85 -10.72 23.33
C PRO A 255 -3.49 -10.39 22.69
N VAL A 256 -3.18 -9.09 22.61
CA VAL A 256 -1.86 -8.60 22.23
C VAL A 256 -0.94 -8.73 23.44
N SER A 257 0.07 -9.59 23.35
CA SER A 257 1.10 -9.80 24.36
C SER A 257 2.48 -9.65 23.75
N ILE A 258 3.49 -9.51 24.61
CA ILE A 258 4.90 -9.50 24.21
C ILE A 258 5.58 -10.69 24.89
N ASP A 259 6.24 -11.54 24.11
CA ASP A 259 6.99 -12.69 24.63
C ASP A 259 8.30 -12.26 25.31
N GLU A 260 8.99 -13.21 25.97
CA GLU A 260 10.25 -12.95 26.68
C GLU A 260 11.38 -12.43 25.76
N ARG A 261 11.29 -12.67 24.45
CA ARG A 261 12.24 -12.21 23.44
C ARG A 261 11.87 -10.82 22.90
N GLY A 262 10.74 -10.27 23.33
CA GLY A 262 10.22 -8.98 22.88
C GLY A 262 9.33 -9.07 21.64
N PHE A 263 8.95 -10.23 21.14
CA PHE A 263 8.06 -10.32 19.97
C PHE A 263 6.59 -10.16 20.36
N GLN A 264 5.85 -9.39 19.57
CA GLN A 264 4.40 -9.28 19.75
C GLN A 264 3.70 -10.55 19.25
N SER A 265 2.71 -11.05 20.01
CA SER A 265 1.86 -12.17 19.59
C SER A 265 1.07 -11.86 18.32
N VAL A 266 0.71 -10.58 18.12
CA VAL A 266 0.08 -10.05 16.91
C VAL A 266 0.98 -8.97 16.31
N LEU A 267 1.43 -9.20 15.08
CA LEU A 267 2.21 -8.24 14.31
C LEU A 267 1.39 -7.79 13.09
N LEU A 268 0.83 -6.59 13.12
CA LEU A 268 0.03 -6.06 12.01
C LEU A 268 0.93 -5.41 10.95
N LEU A 269 0.90 -5.98 9.75
CA LEU A 269 1.82 -5.66 8.66
C LEU A 269 1.23 -4.66 7.68
N ASN A 270 -0.05 -4.81 7.37
CA ASN A 270 -0.77 -3.90 6.48
C ASN A 270 -2.23 -3.75 6.89
N ILE A 271 -2.77 -2.56 6.68
CA ILE A 271 -4.20 -2.33 6.53
C ILE A 271 -4.36 -1.46 5.30
N PHE A 272 -5.18 -1.88 4.36
CA PHE A 272 -5.49 -1.05 3.20
C PHE A 272 -6.95 -1.19 2.83
N LYS A 273 -7.45 -0.20 2.10
CA LYS A 273 -8.83 -0.13 1.67
C LYS A 273 -8.90 -0.09 0.15
N SER A 274 -9.94 -0.71 -0.36
CA SER A 274 -10.42 -0.64 -1.73
C SER A 274 -11.88 -0.21 -1.71
N LYS A 275 -12.47 -0.06 -2.89
CA LYS A 275 -13.85 0.39 -3.05
C LYS A 275 -14.84 -0.42 -2.21
N SER A 276 -14.72 -1.74 -2.22
CA SER A 276 -15.65 -2.65 -1.53
C SER A 276 -15.06 -3.34 -0.31
N TYR A 277 -13.74 -3.28 -0.10
CA TYR A 277 -13.07 -4.07 0.95
C TYR A 277 -12.09 -3.29 1.83
N ILE A 278 -11.95 -3.73 3.08
CA ILE A 278 -10.77 -3.50 3.91
C ILE A 278 -10.01 -4.82 4.04
N PHE A 279 -8.70 -4.76 3.83
CA PHE A 279 -7.78 -5.86 4.07
C PHE A 279 -6.92 -5.56 5.28
N ALA A 280 -6.63 -6.59 6.07
CA ALA A 280 -5.60 -6.55 7.09
C ALA A 280 -4.70 -7.77 6.97
N GLU A 281 -3.40 -7.55 6.92
CA GLU A 281 -2.39 -8.61 6.89
C GLU A 281 -1.62 -8.57 8.20
N PHE A 282 -1.60 -9.69 8.92
CA PHE A 282 -0.96 -9.77 10.23
C PHE A 282 -0.34 -11.15 10.46
N ASP A 283 0.68 -11.21 11.30
CA ASP A 283 1.16 -12.45 11.86
C ASP A 283 0.52 -12.65 13.24
N LEU A 284 -0.05 -13.83 13.49
CA LEU A 284 -0.48 -14.31 14.80
C LEU A 284 0.44 -15.47 15.16
N ASP A 285 1.22 -15.33 16.23
CA ASP A 285 2.21 -16.32 16.66
C ASP A 285 3.12 -16.80 15.50
N PHE A 286 3.65 -15.84 14.75
CA PHE A 286 4.51 -16.04 13.57
C PHE A 286 3.85 -16.75 12.38
N GLN A 287 2.53 -16.95 12.41
CA GLN A 287 1.77 -17.46 11.28
C GLN A 287 1.02 -16.32 10.58
N ARG A 288 1.21 -16.21 9.26
CA ARG A 288 0.55 -15.19 8.43
C ARG A 288 -0.95 -15.43 8.36
N HIS A 289 -1.71 -14.36 8.55
CA HIS A 289 -3.15 -14.31 8.37
C HIS A 289 -3.53 -13.10 7.51
N ILE A 290 -4.63 -13.25 6.78
CA ILE A 290 -5.24 -12.16 6.01
C ILE A 290 -6.70 -12.09 6.42
N PHE A 291 -7.11 -10.94 6.95
CA PHE A 291 -8.50 -10.62 7.19
C PHE A 291 -9.05 -9.81 6.04
N LEU A 292 -10.20 -10.23 5.51
CA LEU A 292 -10.94 -9.56 4.45
C LEU A 292 -12.31 -9.14 4.97
N TYR A 293 -12.62 -7.84 4.92
CA TYR A 293 -13.90 -7.28 5.34
C TYR A 293 -14.61 -6.60 4.18
N ASN A 294 -15.84 -7.04 3.88
CA ASN A 294 -16.68 -6.43 2.86
C ASN A 294 -17.48 -5.26 3.45
N LEU A 295 -17.24 -4.06 2.91
CA LEU A 295 -17.84 -2.81 3.37
C LEU A 295 -19.35 -2.71 3.11
N ILE A 296 -19.87 -3.49 2.16
CA ILE A 296 -21.28 -3.50 1.75
C ILE A 296 -22.07 -4.48 2.64
N THR A 297 -21.62 -5.74 2.71
CA THR A 297 -22.31 -6.79 3.49
C THR A 297 -22.03 -6.70 4.98
N LYS A 298 -21.00 -5.93 5.37
CA LYS A 298 -20.52 -5.80 6.76
C LYS A 298 -20.05 -7.12 7.38
N LYS A 299 -19.73 -8.12 6.54
CA LYS A 299 -19.14 -9.39 6.93
C LYS A 299 -17.63 -9.40 6.65
N GLY A 300 -16.87 -10.10 7.48
CA GLY A 300 -15.46 -10.37 7.23
C GLY A 300 -15.07 -11.76 7.70
N PHE A 301 -13.97 -12.26 7.16
CA PHE A 301 -13.40 -13.56 7.50
C PHE A 301 -11.88 -13.48 7.45
N THR A 302 -11.23 -14.39 8.16
CA THR A 302 -9.78 -14.53 8.17
C THR A 302 -9.39 -15.80 7.43
N VAL A 303 -8.32 -15.73 6.64
CA VAL A 303 -7.66 -16.90 6.03
C VAL A 303 -6.25 -17.02 6.58
N LYS A 304 -5.77 -18.26 6.72
CA LYS A 304 -4.41 -18.56 7.16
C LYS A 304 -3.49 -18.76 5.95
N GLU A 305 -2.36 -18.05 5.94
CA GLU A 305 -1.29 -18.06 4.92
C GLU A 305 -1.69 -17.59 3.52
N GLY A 306 -2.94 -17.18 3.30
CA GLY A 306 -3.40 -16.66 2.01
C GLY A 306 -4.65 -17.34 1.49
N PHE A 307 -5.03 -16.98 0.27
CA PHE A 307 -6.12 -17.59 -0.47
C PHE A 307 -5.59 -18.77 -1.28
N THR A 308 -6.32 -19.88 -1.28
CA THR A 308 -5.89 -21.11 -1.96
C THR A 308 -6.19 -21.03 -3.45
N LEU A 309 -5.18 -21.23 -4.28
CA LEU A 309 -5.32 -21.40 -5.73
C LEU A 309 -5.80 -22.82 -6.06
N GLU A 310 -6.26 -23.03 -7.30
CA GLU A 310 -6.60 -24.37 -7.80
C GLU A 310 -5.42 -25.35 -7.77
N SER A 311 -4.18 -24.84 -7.85
CA SER A 311 -2.95 -25.62 -7.69
C SER A 311 -2.72 -26.11 -6.24
N GLY A 312 -3.47 -25.60 -5.27
CA GLY A 312 -3.25 -25.82 -3.83
C GLY A 312 -2.29 -24.81 -3.19
N ASN A 313 -1.54 -24.04 -4.00
CA ASN A 313 -0.67 -22.98 -3.52
C ASN A 313 -1.49 -21.86 -2.85
N LYS A 314 -0.97 -21.30 -1.77
CA LYS A 314 -1.59 -20.14 -1.11
C LYS A 314 -0.92 -18.86 -1.56
N VAL A 315 -1.74 -17.84 -1.82
CA VAL A 315 -1.26 -16.55 -2.28
C VAL A 315 -1.84 -15.40 -1.47
N THR A 316 -1.06 -14.32 -1.36
CA THR A 316 -1.51 -13.07 -0.75
C THR A 316 -1.91 -12.09 -1.84
N LEU A 317 -3.13 -11.54 -1.74
CA LEU A 317 -3.59 -10.46 -2.62
C LEU A 317 -2.98 -9.12 -2.19
N ARG A 318 -2.44 -8.40 -3.16
CA ARG A 318 -1.84 -7.06 -3.02
C ARG A 318 -2.65 -6.06 -3.85
N PRO A 319 -2.88 -4.83 -3.37
CA PRO A 319 -3.68 -3.85 -4.12
C PRO A 319 -3.02 -3.52 -5.47
N LEU A 320 -3.82 -3.51 -6.55
CA LEU A 320 -3.37 -3.10 -7.90
C LEU A 320 -4.06 -1.82 -8.36
N ASP A 321 -5.39 -1.79 -8.31
CA ASP A 321 -6.22 -0.58 -8.48
C ASP A 321 -7.39 -0.67 -7.48
N PRO A 322 -7.22 -0.10 -6.27
CA PRO A 322 -8.21 -0.22 -5.21
C PRO A 322 -9.56 0.43 -5.56
N SER A 323 -9.58 1.39 -6.49
CA SER A 323 -10.83 2.01 -6.97
C SER A 323 -11.73 1.05 -7.75
N LYS A 324 -11.17 -0.07 -8.23
CA LYS A 324 -11.83 -1.11 -9.02
C LYS A 324 -11.92 -2.46 -8.31
N ASP A 325 -11.50 -2.54 -7.04
CA ASP A 325 -11.37 -3.82 -6.32
C ASP A 325 -10.52 -4.83 -7.11
N THR A 326 -9.42 -4.34 -7.69
CA THR A 326 -8.44 -5.19 -8.39
C THR A 326 -7.15 -5.30 -7.61
N TYR A 327 -6.62 -6.51 -7.60
CA TYR A 327 -5.46 -6.94 -6.83
C TYR A 327 -4.55 -7.77 -7.72
N TYR A 328 -3.31 -7.92 -7.31
CA TYR A 328 -2.41 -8.91 -7.89
C TYR A 328 -1.97 -9.92 -6.83
N TYR A 329 -1.56 -11.09 -7.28
CA TYR A 329 -0.72 -12.00 -6.52
C TYR A 329 0.46 -12.46 -7.36
N ILE A 330 1.49 -12.94 -6.67
CA ILE A 330 2.67 -13.54 -7.29
C ILE A 330 2.64 -15.02 -6.93
N GLU A 331 2.58 -15.87 -7.94
CA GLU A 331 2.73 -17.32 -7.83
C GLU A 331 4.14 -17.66 -8.33
N GLU A 332 5.01 -18.05 -7.39
CA GLU A 332 6.35 -18.52 -7.73
C GLU A 332 6.22 -19.80 -8.58
N SER A 333 6.98 -19.87 -9.67
CA SER A 333 6.97 -21.08 -10.50
C SER A 333 7.68 -22.22 -9.78
N GLU A 334 7.12 -23.42 -9.83
CA GLU A 334 7.73 -24.60 -9.24
C GLU A 334 9.17 -24.83 -9.76
N PHE A 335 10.09 -25.16 -8.85
CA PHE A 335 11.43 -25.65 -9.17
C PHE A 335 11.33 -26.80 -10.17
N GLN A 336 11.64 -26.56 -11.44
CA GLN A 336 12.07 -27.65 -12.30
C GLN A 336 13.53 -27.90 -11.96
N ASP A 337 13.79 -29.02 -11.27
CA ASP A 337 15.04 -29.78 -11.02
C ASP A 337 16.40 -29.11 -11.34
N ALA A 338 17.48 -29.53 -10.66
CA ALA A 338 18.82 -28.88 -10.69
C ALA A 338 19.53 -28.72 -12.07
N LYS A 339 18.86 -29.02 -13.18
CA LYS A 339 19.28 -28.87 -14.58
C LYS A 339 18.46 -27.87 -15.40
N THR A 340 17.41 -27.26 -14.86
CA THR A 340 16.51 -26.34 -15.58
C THR A 340 16.54 -24.94 -14.97
N GLU A 341 16.55 -23.92 -15.82
CA GLU A 341 16.51 -22.52 -15.40
C GLU A 341 15.23 -22.24 -14.59
N GLU A 342 15.38 -21.59 -13.44
CA GLU A 342 14.26 -21.11 -12.62
C GLU A 342 13.43 -20.13 -13.47
N LYS A 343 12.13 -20.42 -13.62
CA LYS A 343 11.23 -19.55 -14.38
C LYS A 343 10.90 -18.31 -13.57
N ASN A 344 10.62 -17.23 -14.29
CA ASN A 344 10.01 -16.05 -13.71
C ASN A 344 8.61 -16.38 -13.17
N PRO A 345 8.13 -15.63 -12.17
CA PRO A 345 6.84 -15.90 -11.54
C PRO A 345 5.65 -15.68 -12.48
N ILE A 346 4.53 -16.27 -12.11
CA ILE A 346 3.21 -15.98 -12.68
C ILE A 346 2.60 -14.82 -11.88
N ILE A 347 2.11 -13.81 -12.59
CA ILE A 347 1.34 -12.72 -11.98
C ILE A 347 -0.13 -13.02 -12.18
N GLY A 348 -0.86 -13.18 -11.09
CA GLY A 348 -2.30 -13.27 -11.11
C GLY A 348 -2.94 -11.91 -10.89
N ILE A 349 -3.79 -11.46 -11.80
CA ILE A 349 -4.60 -10.24 -11.67
C ILE A 349 -6.03 -10.65 -11.35
N VAL A 350 -6.57 -10.11 -10.26
CA VAL A 350 -7.84 -10.55 -9.68
C VAL A 350 -8.75 -9.35 -9.46
N GLU A 351 -9.97 -9.40 -9.98
CA GLU A 351 -11.06 -8.53 -9.53
C GLU A 351 -11.90 -9.30 -8.51
N LEU A 352 -12.20 -8.73 -7.35
CA LEU A 352 -13.06 -9.38 -6.36
C LEU A 352 -14.54 -9.09 -6.61
N LYS A 353 -15.42 -10.03 -6.25
CA LYS A 353 -16.88 -9.84 -6.29
C LYS A 353 -17.26 -8.66 -5.39
N LYS A 354 -18.24 -7.83 -5.77
CA LYS A 354 -18.65 -6.68 -4.92
C LYS A 354 -19.50 -7.12 -3.72
N ASN A 355 -20.43 -8.02 -3.97
CA ASN A 355 -21.32 -8.60 -2.95
C ASN A 355 -20.85 -10.02 -2.66
N LEU A 356 -19.91 -10.15 -1.73
CA LEU A 356 -19.45 -11.46 -1.31
C LEU A 356 -20.43 -12.06 -0.31
N VAL A 357 -21.03 -13.19 -0.68
CA VAL A 357 -22.02 -13.93 0.13
C VAL A 357 -21.41 -15.18 0.76
N CYS A 358 -20.18 -15.56 0.39
CA CYS A 358 -19.55 -16.75 0.98
C CYS A 358 -19.16 -16.52 2.44
N CYS A 359 -19.06 -17.62 3.18
CA CYS A 359 -18.67 -17.68 4.60
C CYS A 359 -19.80 -17.18 5.53
N GLU A 360 -20.82 -18.02 5.74
CA GLU A 360 -21.70 -17.89 6.91
C GLU A 360 -21.18 -18.70 8.08
#